data_AF-A0A966KIQ0-F1
#
_entry.id   AF-A0A966KIQ0-F1
#
_cell.length_a   1.000
_cell.length_b   1.000
_cell.length_c   1.000
_cell.angle_alpha   90.00
_cell.angle_beta   90.00
_cell.angle_gamma   90.00
#
_symmetry.space_group_name_H-M   'P 1'
#
loop_
_entity.id
_entity.type
_entity.pdbx_description
1 polymer ?
#
loop_
_entity_poly.entity_id
_entity_poly.type
_entity_poly.pdbx_seq_one_letter_code
_entity_poly.pdbx_strand_id
1 'polypeptide(L)'
;MILMLRIPFLNKLNRRKTVSVVRLNGLISSGARGGISDSVLAPTLEKAFRKGNPSAVAFIINSPGGSPVQSSLVGDRIKRLSEETEVPTIAFVEDVAASGGYWIASAADEIYADHASIIG
;
A
#
# COMPACT_ATOMS: atom_id res chain seq x y z
N MET A 1 -35.80 -1.21 -26.41
CA MET A 1 -34.58 -0.62 -25.80
C MET A 1 -34.78 -0.66 -24.29
N ILE A 2 -34.41 -1.76 -23.63
CA ILE A 2 -34.70 -1.98 -22.19
C ILE A 2 -33.70 -1.16 -21.38
N LEU A 3 -34.22 -0.19 -20.65
CA LEU A 3 -33.48 0.64 -19.70
C LEU A 3 -33.09 -0.24 -18.52
N MET A 4 -31.83 -0.67 -18.47
CA MET A 4 -31.30 -1.44 -17.34
C MET A 4 -31.19 -0.51 -16.13
N LEU A 5 -32.24 -0.47 -15.30
CA LEU A 5 -32.26 0.26 -14.03
C LEU A 5 -31.12 -0.28 -13.15
N ARG A 6 -30.09 0.54 -12.97
CA ARG A 6 -28.90 0.19 -12.20
C ARG A 6 -29.20 0.37 -10.72
N ILE A 7 -29.87 -0.62 -10.11
CA ILE A 7 -30.27 -0.57 -8.69
C ILE A 7 -29.00 -0.53 -7.81
N PRO A 8 -28.75 0.55 -7.07
CA PRO A 8 -27.48 0.76 -6.35
C PRO A 8 -27.24 -0.27 -5.24
N PHE A 9 -28.29 -0.82 -4.64
CA PHE A 9 -28.18 -1.80 -3.54
C PHE A 9 -27.84 -3.22 -4.02
N LEU A 10 -28.34 -3.66 -5.19
CA LEU A 10 -27.97 -4.98 -5.76
C LEU A 10 -26.46 -5.09 -6.03
N ASN A 11 -25.83 -3.96 -6.36
CA ASN A 11 -24.40 -3.88 -6.62
C ASN A 11 -23.54 -4.07 -5.36
N LYS A 12 -24.12 -3.97 -4.15
CA LYS A 12 -23.44 -4.27 -2.88
C LYS A 12 -23.47 -5.77 -2.55
N LEU A 13 -24.53 -6.48 -2.96
CA LEU A 13 -24.77 -7.88 -2.62
C LEU A 13 -23.88 -8.88 -3.37
N ASN A 14 -23.27 -8.47 -4.49
CA ASN A 14 -22.45 -9.35 -5.35
C ASN A 14 -21.05 -8.78 -5.66
N ARG A 15 -20.49 -8.00 -4.73
CA ARG A 15 -19.10 -7.54 -4.87
C ARG A 15 -18.17 -8.64 -4.38
N ARG A 16 -17.38 -9.19 -5.31
CA ARG A 16 -16.24 -10.05 -4.96
C ARG A 16 -15.33 -9.25 -4.02
N LYS A 17 -14.95 -9.88 -2.90
CA LYS A 17 -13.90 -9.33 -2.03
C LYS A 17 -12.62 -9.22 -2.85
N THR A 18 -11.97 -8.06 -2.79
CA THR A 18 -10.72 -7.78 -3.50
C THR A 18 -9.66 -7.32 -2.52
N VAL A 19 -8.42 -7.64 -2.81
CA VAL A 19 -7.25 -7.08 -2.12
C VAL A 19 -6.57 -6.12 -3.10
N SER A 20 -6.32 -4.89 -2.65
CA SER A 20 -5.54 -3.93 -3.44
C SER A 20 -4.06 -4.22 -3.23
N VAL A 21 -3.28 -4.30 -4.31
CA VAL A 21 -1.83 -4.58 -4.23
C VAL A 21 -1.06 -3.36 -4.69
N VAL A 22 -0.11 -2.90 -3.87
CA VAL A 22 0.76 -1.76 -4.15
C VAL A 22 2.21 -2.21 -4.10
N ARG A 23 2.97 -1.97 -5.17
CA ARG A 23 4.41 -2.28 -5.23
C ARG A 23 5.23 -1.06 -4.82
N LEU A 24 6.14 -1.26 -3.88
CA LEU A 24 7.08 -0.29 -3.35
C LEU A 24 8.49 -0.79 -3.69
N ASN A 25 9.01 -0.38 -4.84
CA ASN A 25 10.29 -0.86 -5.36
C ASN A 25 11.29 0.30 -5.51
N GLY A 26 12.55 0.05 -5.13
CA GLY A 26 13.66 0.95 -5.36
C GLY A 26 13.97 1.90 -4.19
N LEU A 27 14.81 2.90 -4.47
CA LEU A 27 15.28 3.87 -3.48
C LEU A 27 14.18 4.80 -3.00
N ILE A 28 14.20 5.12 -1.71
CA ILE A 28 13.33 6.11 -1.10
C ILE A 28 13.99 7.48 -1.21
N SER A 29 13.43 8.43 -1.97
CA SER A 29 14.04 9.77 -2.10
C SER A 29 13.05 10.87 -2.48
N SER A 30 13.38 12.11 -2.12
CA SER A 30 12.64 13.28 -2.56
C SER A 30 13.09 13.66 -3.98
N GLY A 31 12.34 13.26 -5.00
CA GLY A 31 12.55 13.74 -6.37
C GLY A 31 13.06 12.72 -7.40
N ALA A 32 13.24 11.44 -7.03
CA ALA A 32 13.53 10.42 -8.02
C ALA A 32 12.29 10.10 -8.85
N ARG A 33 12.36 10.31 -10.18
CA ARG A 33 11.41 9.69 -11.11
C ARG A 33 11.56 8.18 -11.01
N GLY A 34 10.52 7.50 -10.53
CA GLY A 34 10.50 6.04 -10.42
C GLY A 34 11.01 5.47 -9.10
N GLY A 35 11.26 6.30 -8.07
CA GLY A 35 11.54 5.85 -6.71
C GLY A 35 10.33 5.93 -5.78
N ILE A 36 10.52 5.53 -4.53
CA ILE A 36 9.53 5.63 -3.46
C ILE A 36 9.57 7.06 -2.89
N SER A 37 8.46 7.79 -3.00
CA SER A 37 8.27 9.09 -2.36
C SER A 37 6.80 9.31 -2.03
N ASP A 38 6.52 10.16 -1.04
CA ASP A 38 5.15 10.45 -0.62
C ASP A 38 4.31 11.02 -1.76
N SER A 39 4.85 12.00 -2.49
CA SER A 39 4.13 12.66 -3.58
C SER A 39 3.82 11.74 -4.76
N VAL A 40 4.72 10.79 -5.07
CA VAL A 40 4.52 9.81 -6.14
C VAL A 40 3.48 8.76 -5.73
N LEU A 41 3.51 8.32 -4.47
CA LEU A 41 2.63 7.25 -3.99
C LEU A 41 1.25 7.73 -3.54
N ALA A 42 1.10 9.00 -3.15
CA ALA A 42 -0.16 9.56 -2.66
C ALA A 42 -1.40 9.17 -3.47
N PRO A 43 -1.47 9.38 -4.80
CA PRO A 43 -2.66 9.01 -5.58
C PRO A 43 -2.90 7.49 -5.66
N THR A 44 -1.81 6.71 -5.68
CA THR A 44 -1.88 5.24 -5.73
C THR A 44 -2.39 4.68 -4.41
N LEU A 45 -1.91 5.21 -3.28
CA LEU A 45 -2.34 4.82 -1.95
C LEU A 45 -3.80 5.21 -1.71
N GLU A 46 -4.21 6.44 -2.00
CA GLU A 46 -5.63 6.84 -1.88
C GLU A 46 -6.55 5.92 -2.69
N LYS A 47 -6.16 5.58 -3.92
CA LYS A 47 -6.91 4.63 -4.75
C LYS A 47 -6.90 3.22 -4.15
N ALA A 48 -5.78 2.75 -3.61
CA ALA A 48 -5.64 1.41 -3.04
C ALA A 48 -6.62 1.19 -1.88
N PHE A 49 -6.76 2.17 -1.00
CA PHE A 49 -7.65 2.08 0.17
C PHE A 49 -9.13 2.33 -0.17
N ARG A 50 -9.43 3.27 -1.08
CA ARG A 50 -10.82 3.71 -1.30
C ARG A 50 -11.51 3.05 -2.49
N LYS A 51 -10.77 2.63 -3.52
CA LYS A 51 -11.39 2.10 -4.75
C LYS A 51 -11.89 0.68 -4.53
N GLY A 52 -13.20 0.51 -4.66
CA GLY A 52 -13.82 -0.83 -4.67
C GLY A 52 -14.08 -1.40 -3.27
N ASN A 53 -13.75 -0.68 -2.20
CA ASN A 53 -13.88 -1.12 -0.81
C ASN A 53 -13.16 -2.46 -0.57
N PRO A 54 -11.83 -2.48 -0.75
CA PRO A 54 -11.05 -3.71 -0.63
C PRO A 54 -11.15 -4.28 0.79
N SER A 55 -10.94 -5.59 0.90
CA SER A 55 -10.88 -6.26 2.20
C SER A 55 -9.53 -6.11 2.90
N ALA A 56 -8.49 -5.75 2.14
CA ALA A 56 -7.15 -5.45 2.65
C ALA A 56 -6.33 -4.68 1.59
N VAL A 57 -5.24 -4.05 2.01
CA VAL A 57 -4.18 -3.55 1.13
C VAL A 57 -2.90 -4.33 1.40
N ALA A 58 -2.35 -4.93 0.34
CA ALA A 58 -1.06 -5.63 0.38
C ALA A 58 0.04 -4.74 -0.22
N PHE A 59 1.11 -4.52 0.53
CA PHE A 59 2.30 -3.83 0.08
C PHE A 59 3.38 -4.85 -0.28
N ILE A 60 3.85 -4.83 -1.53
CA ILE A 60 5.01 -5.63 -1.93
C ILE A 60 6.23 -4.71 -1.88
N ILE A 61 7.18 -5.01 -1.01
CA ILE A 61 8.30 -4.12 -0.69
C ILE A 61 9.60 -4.75 -1.16
N ASN A 62 10.35 -4.00 -1.97
CA ASN A 62 11.70 -4.33 -2.39
C ASN A 62 12.53 -3.04 -2.45
N SER A 63 13.02 -2.60 -1.29
CA SER A 63 13.70 -1.33 -1.11
C SER A 63 14.90 -1.44 -0.16
N PRO A 64 16.09 -0.96 -0.56
CA PRO A 64 17.24 -0.84 0.35
C PRO A 64 17.12 0.36 1.31
N GLY A 65 16.01 1.10 1.27
CA GLY A 65 15.78 2.29 2.08
C GLY A 65 16.12 3.59 1.35
N GLY A 66 16.47 4.62 2.13
CA GLY A 66 16.81 5.94 1.61
C GLY A 66 16.44 7.07 2.57
N SER A 67 15.78 8.10 2.05
CA SER A 67 15.43 9.31 2.80
C SER A 67 14.55 8.99 4.02
N PRO A 68 14.98 9.33 5.24
CA PRO A 68 14.18 9.10 6.45
C PRO A 68 12.89 9.93 6.44
N VAL A 69 12.94 11.15 5.89
CA VAL A 69 11.77 12.03 5.77
C VAL A 69 10.71 11.40 4.87
N GLN A 70 11.10 10.91 3.69
CA GLN A 70 10.14 10.25 2.78
C GLN A 70 9.64 8.93 3.35
N SER A 71 10.47 8.19 4.09
CA SER A 71 10.07 6.96 4.77
C SER A 71 8.99 7.24 5.82
N SER A 72 9.18 8.27 6.66
CA SER A 72 8.17 8.71 7.64
C SER A 72 6.88 9.12 6.95
N LEU A 73 6.94 10.01 5.94
CA LEU A 73 5.74 10.51 5.27
C LEU A 73 4.92 9.39 4.61
N VAL A 74 5.58 8.44 3.94
CA VAL A 74 4.90 7.29 3.32
C VAL A 74 4.31 6.38 4.39
N GLY A 75 5.06 6.06 5.45
CA GLY A 75 4.58 5.23 6.56
C GLY A 75 3.38 5.85 7.27
N ASP A 76 3.45 7.14 7.60
CA ASP A 76 2.37 7.90 8.25
C ASP A 76 1.12 7.94 7.38
N ARG A 77 1.27 8.08 6.05
CA ARG A 77 0.15 8.02 5.11
C ARG A 77 -0.51 6.64 5.09
N ILE A 78 0.27 5.57 5.10
CA ILE A 78 -0.26 4.19 5.13
C ILE A 78 -1.09 3.99 6.39
N LYS A 79 -0.55 4.34 7.56
CA LYS A 79 -1.27 4.24 8.84
C LYS A 79 -2.55 5.06 8.84
N ARG A 80 -2.47 6.35 8.46
CA ARG A 80 -3.64 7.23 8.37
C ARG A 80 -4.73 6.66 7.47
N LEU A 81 -4.37 6.13 6.30
CA LEU A 81 -5.35 5.55 5.38
C LEU A 81 -5.96 4.26 5.89
N SER A 82 -5.17 3.40 6.54
CA SER A 82 -5.66 2.20 7.22
C SER A 82 -6.70 2.57 8.28
N GLU A 83 -6.37 3.51 9.16
CA GLU A 83 -7.24 4.00 10.24
C GLU A 83 -8.52 4.67 9.70
N GLU A 84 -8.41 5.57 8.72
CA GLU A 84 -9.56 6.29 8.15
C GLU A 84 -10.54 5.38 7.40
N THR A 85 -10.07 4.26 6.85
CA THR A 85 -10.88 3.37 6.02
C THR A 85 -11.20 2.04 6.69
N GLU A 86 -10.60 1.77 7.86
CA GLU A 86 -10.67 0.50 8.58
C GLU A 86 -10.27 -0.70 7.69
N VAL A 87 -9.36 -0.48 6.74
CA VAL A 87 -8.88 -1.52 5.82
C VAL A 87 -7.53 -2.04 6.31
N PRO A 88 -7.42 -3.33 6.65
CA PRO A 88 -6.17 -3.90 7.17
C PRO A 88 -5.07 -3.90 6.10
N THR A 89 -3.83 -3.81 6.57
CA THR A 89 -2.63 -3.66 5.77
C THR A 89 -1.62 -4.76 6.03
N ILE A 90 -1.05 -5.31 4.97
CA ILE A 90 -0.09 -6.41 5.05
C ILE A 90 1.12 -6.07 4.19
N ALA A 91 2.31 -6.08 4.76
CA ALA A 91 3.56 -5.94 4.04
C ALA A 91 4.13 -7.32 3.68
N PHE A 92 4.52 -7.48 2.43
CA PHE A 92 5.25 -8.63 1.90
C PHE A 92 6.60 -8.13 1.39
N VAL A 93 7.67 -8.51 2.08
CA VAL A 93 9.05 -8.20 1.67
C VAL A 93 9.50 -9.22 0.64
N GLU A 94 9.97 -8.74 -0.52
CA GLU A 94 10.67 -9.56 -1.52
C GLU A 94 12.14 -9.73 -1.09
N ASP A 95 13.11 -9.19 -1.83
CA ASP A 95 14.53 -9.39 -1.53
C ASP A 95 14.99 -8.53 -0.34
N VAL A 96 14.54 -7.28 -0.26
CA VAL A 96 15.03 -6.32 0.74
C VAL A 96 13.94 -5.36 1.22
N ALA A 97 13.88 -5.13 2.53
CA ALA A 97 13.20 -4.01 3.15
C ALA A 97 14.12 -3.49 4.26
N ALA A 98 15.17 -2.76 3.87
CA ALA A 98 16.20 -2.28 4.80
C ALA A 98 16.01 -0.79 5.12
N SER A 99 16.41 -0.37 6.32
CA SER A 99 16.39 1.01 6.79
C SER A 99 15.00 1.66 6.58
N GLY A 100 14.89 2.68 5.71
CA GLY A 100 13.60 3.28 5.36
C GLY A 100 12.58 2.31 4.75
N GLY A 101 13.04 1.25 4.08
CA GLY A 101 12.18 0.18 3.58
C GLY A 101 11.52 -0.60 4.73
N TYR A 102 12.28 -0.90 5.78
CA TYR A 102 11.74 -1.51 7.00
C TYR A 102 10.80 -0.57 7.73
N TRP A 103 11.12 0.73 7.77
CA TRP A 103 10.24 1.74 8.34
C TRP A 103 8.86 1.71 7.67
N ILE A 104 8.81 1.72 6.34
CA ILE A 104 7.54 1.62 5.61
C ILE A 104 6.86 0.27 5.86
N ALA A 105 7.60 -0.84 5.89
CA ALA A 105 7.04 -2.17 6.19
C ALA A 105 6.37 -2.19 7.58
N SER A 106 7.01 -1.59 8.59
CA SER A 106 6.51 -1.45 9.96
C SER A 106 5.29 -0.53 10.12
N ALA A 107 4.89 0.14 9.04
CA ALA A 107 3.63 0.89 9.01
C ALA A 107 2.41 0.00 8.69
N ALA A 108 2.62 -1.22 8.21
CA ALA A 108 1.56 -2.21 8.03
C ALA A 108 1.23 -2.94 9.33
N ASP A 109 0.04 -3.55 9.41
CA ASP A 109 -0.41 -4.31 10.57
C ASP A 109 0.36 -5.63 10.72
N GLU A 110 0.72 -6.25 9.60
CA GLU A 110 1.51 -7.48 9.55
C GLU A 110 2.67 -7.36 8.54
N ILE A 111 3.80 -8.00 8.85
CA ILE A 111 4.96 -8.09 7.95
C ILE A 111 5.29 -9.57 7.71
N TYR A 112 5.32 -9.96 6.44
CA TYR A 112 5.79 -11.25 5.97
C TYR A 112 7.07 -11.04 5.15
N ALA A 113 8.07 -11.87 5.40
CA ALA A 113 9.34 -11.86 4.68
C ALA A 113 9.82 -13.30 4.49
N ASP A 114 10.59 -13.54 3.43
CA ASP A 114 11.30 -14.81 3.28
C ASP A 114 12.44 -14.89 4.30
N HIS A 115 12.86 -16.10 4.66
CA HIS A 115 14.01 -16.31 5.55
C HIS A 115 15.31 -15.72 4.98
N ALA A 116 15.41 -15.57 3.67
CA ALA A 116 16.55 -14.97 2.98
C ALA A 116 16.41 -13.46 2.74
N SER A 117 15.25 -12.85 3.02
CA SER A 117 15.05 -11.41 2.84
C SER A 117 15.95 -10.60 3.77
N ILE A 118 16.54 -9.52 3.24
CA ILE A 118 17.33 -8.58 4.04
C ILE A 118 16.37 -7.54 4.62
N ILE A 119 16.19 -7.54 5.93
CA ILE A 119 15.27 -6.66 6.63
C ILE A 119 15.96 -5.98 7.82
N GLY A 120 15.52 -4.77 8.16
CA GLY A 120 16.03 -3.97 9.29
C GLY A 120 16.62 -2.64 8.87
#